data_AF-A0A3S1A5Y9-F1
#
_entry.id   AF-A0A3S1A5Y9-F1
#
_cell.length_a   1.000
_cell.length_b   1.000
_cell.length_c   1.000
_cell.angle_alpha   90.00
_cell.angle_beta   90.00
_cell.angle_gamma   90.00
#
_symmetry.space_group_name_H-M   'P 1'
#
loop_
_entity.id
_entity.type
_entity.pdbx_description
1 polymer ?
#
loop_
_entity_poly.entity_id
_entity_poly.type
_entity_poly.pdbx_seq_one_letter_code
_entity_poly.pdbx_strand_id
1 'polypeptide(L)'
;MFTQTQNFSINSLDELPISPSQFNDFMNDADSMLHPIGALYTSTVRILRHASWLAEQKAKLTKQEYKELLRKYNWEGEKKAHLKIDEAFGTFAPYQLAQIEPRTLFVIALNLKKYQSVITQMQTLPIITLTRFVV
;
A
#
# COMPACT_ATOMS: atom_id res chain seq x y z
N MET A 1 -22.76 23.04 5.16
CA MET A 1 -23.20 21.79 5.81
C MET A 1 -21.97 21.12 6.37
N PHE A 2 -21.86 21.02 7.69
CA PHE A 2 -20.73 20.37 8.35
C PHE A 2 -21.10 18.89 8.57
N THR A 3 -20.33 17.98 8.01
CA THR A 3 -20.47 16.55 8.27
C THR A 3 -20.04 16.26 9.70
N GLN A 4 -20.95 15.65 10.44
CA GLN A 4 -20.80 15.23 11.82
C GLN A 4 -19.69 14.16 11.89
N THR A 5 -18.54 14.52 12.46
CA THR A 5 -17.49 13.56 12.80
C THR A 5 -18.00 12.68 13.93
N GLN A 6 -18.28 11.41 13.65
CA GLN A 6 -18.50 10.42 14.70
C GLN A 6 -17.20 10.27 15.49
N ASN A 7 -17.24 10.69 16.75
CA ASN A 7 -16.18 10.47 17.72
C ASN A 7 -16.00 8.96 17.93
N PHE A 8 -14.98 8.38 17.32
CA PHE A 8 -14.50 7.05 17.70
C PHE A 8 -13.74 7.20 19.04
N SER A 9 -14.37 6.78 20.14
CA SER A 9 -13.69 6.65 21.43
C SER A 9 -12.69 5.51 21.34
N ILE A 10 -11.40 5.86 21.26
CA ILE A 10 -10.28 4.93 21.25
C ILE A 10 -9.99 4.51 22.70
N ASN A 11 -10.77 3.56 23.21
CA ASN A 11 -10.52 2.93 24.51
C ASN A 11 -9.64 1.67 24.37
N SER A 12 -9.53 1.09 23.16
CA SER A 12 -8.71 -0.09 22.87
C SER A 12 -8.47 -0.24 21.36
N LEU A 13 -7.28 -0.72 20.97
CA LEU A 13 -6.95 -1.10 19.59
C LEU A 13 -7.72 -2.35 19.12
N ASP A 14 -8.25 -3.15 20.06
CA ASP A 14 -8.99 -4.39 19.79
C ASP A 14 -10.50 -4.18 19.54
N GLU A 15 -11.02 -2.96 19.73
CA GLU A 15 -12.47 -2.66 19.68
C GLU A 15 -12.85 -1.69 18.56
N LEU A 16 -12.24 -1.83 17.38
CA LEU A 16 -12.79 -1.19 16.18
C LEU A 16 -13.62 -2.23 15.43
N PRO A 17 -14.95 -2.37 15.69
CA PRO A 17 -15.85 -3.19 14.89
C PRO A 17 -16.12 -2.46 13.57
N ILE A 18 -15.07 -2.25 12.79
CA ILE A 18 -15.18 -1.71 11.44
C ILE A 18 -15.48 -2.92 10.56
N SER A 19 -16.63 -2.89 9.87
CA SER A 19 -16.94 -3.95 8.91
C SER A 19 -15.89 -3.96 7.78
N PRO A 20 -15.67 -5.09 7.08
CA PRO A 20 -14.75 -5.14 5.94
C PRO A 20 -15.03 -4.08 4.87
N SER A 21 -16.31 -3.72 4.65
CA SER A 21 -16.68 -2.66 3.71
C SER A 21 -16.27 -1.28 4.21
N GLN A 22 -16.53 -0.97 5.49
CA GLN A 22 -16.10 0.29 6.09
C GLN A 22 -14.58 0.43 6.13
N PHE A 23 -13.86 -0.68 6.31
CA PHE A 23 -12.39 -0.71 6.23
C PHE A 23 -11.91 -0.42 4.80
N ASN A 24 -12.54 -1.02 3.79
CA ASN A 24 -12.18 -0.75 2.39
C ASN A 24 -12.45 0.70 2.00
N ASP A 25 -13.59 1.26 2.40
CA ASP A 25 -13.93 2.66 2.17
C ASP A 25 -12.90 3.58 2.85
N PHE A 26 -12.54 3.26 4.10
CA PHE A 26 -11.49 3.98 4.82
C PHE A 26 -10.13 3.95 4.10
N MET A 27 -9.76 2.81 3.52
CA MET A 27 -8.50 2.68 2.75
C MET A 27 -8.58 3.35 1.37
N ASN A 28 -9.77 3.49 0.79
CA ASN A 28 -9.95 4.23 -0.46
C ASN A 28 -9.65 5.73 -0.26
N ASP A 29 -9.97 6.30 0.89
CA ASP A 29 -9.69 7.69 1.24
C ASP A 29 -8.37 7.92 2.01
N ALA A 30 -7.45 6.95 1.95
CA ALA A 30 -6.20 6.95 2.70
C ALA A 30 -5.34 8.23 2.52
N ASP A 31 -5.45 8.94 1.41
CA ASP A 31 -4.68 10.16 1.13
C ASP A 31 -5.23 11.40 1.85
N SER A 32 -6.49 11.37 2.30
CA SER A 32 -7.20 12.49 2.93
C SER A 32 -7.24 12.41 4.47
N MET A 33 -6.75 11.33 5.06
CA MET A 33 -6.91 11.00 6.49
C MET A 33 -5.74 11.48 7.36
N LEU A 34 -6.06 12.25 8.42
CA LEU A 34 -5.18 12.75 9.49
C LEU A 34 -5.39 11.95 10.81
N HIS A 35 -5.56 10.63 10.76
CA HIS A 35 -5.76 9.81 11.98
C HIS A 35 -4.56 8.89 12.29
N PRO A 36 -4.04 8.83 13.53
CA PRO A 36 -2.85 8.04 13.90
C PRO A 36 -2.97 6.53 13.67
N ILE A 37 -4.13 5.93 13.92
CA ILE A 37 -4.39 4.50 13.62
C ILE A 37 -4.54 4.28 12.11
N GLY A 38 -5.11 5.28 11.41
CA GLY A 38 -5.11 5.30 9.96
C GLY A 38 -3.70 5.30 9.40
N ALA A 39 -2.76 6.03 10.02
CA ALA A 39 -1.40 6.19 9.52
C ALA A 39 -0.65 4.85 9.32
N LEU A 40 -0.90 3.82 10.14
CA LEU A 40 -0.23 2.52 9.99
C LEU A 40 -0.72 1.76 8.75
N TYR A 41 -2.03 1.50 8.64
CA TYR A 41 -2.58 0.77 7.50
C TYR A 41 -2.60 1.60 6.21
N THR A 42 -2.80 2.91 6.31
CA THR A 42 -2.72 3.82 5.15
C THR A 42 -1.30 3.95 4.62
N SER A 43 -0.26 3.71 5.42
CA SER A 43 1.12 3.75 4.91
C SER A 43 1.38 2.72 3.82
N THR A 44 0.89 1.49 4.01
CA THR A 44 0.98 0.42 3.00
C THR A 44 0.19 0.77 1.75
N VAL A 45 -1.04 1.25 1.93
CA VAL A 45 -1.90 1.69 0.81
C VAL A 45 -1.24 2.81 0.01
N ARG A 46 -0.68 3.81 0.69
CA ARG A 46 0.04 4.94 0.07
C ARG A 46 1.26 4.46 -0.71
N ILE A 47 2.06 3.55 -0.13
CA ILE A 47 3.24 2.99 -0.82
C ILE A 47 2.82 2.26 -2.10
N LEU A 48 1.76 1.46 -2.07
CA LEU A 48 1.25 0.74 -3.25
C LEU A 48 0.73 1.70 -4.32
N ARG A 49 -0.03 2.73 -3.92
CA ARG A 49 -0.50 3.79 -4.84
C ARG A 49 0.66 4.53 -5.48
N HIS A 50 1.66 4.93 -4.68
CA HIS A 50 2.84 5.62 -5.20
C HIS A 50 3.67 4.74 -6.12
N ALA A 51 3.86 3.46 -5.79
CA ALA A 51 4.55 2.50 -6.64
C ALA A 51 3.87 2.36 -8.00
N SER A 52 2.55 2.18 -8.00
CA SER A 52 1.74 2.08 -9.22
C SER A 52 1.78 3.36 -10.05
N TRP A 53 1.56 4.52 -9.42
CA TRP A 53 1.69 5.81 -10.08
C TRP A 53 3.07 5.99 -10.72
N LEU A 54 4.14 5.63 -10.00
CA LEU A 54 5.51 5.75 -10.50
C LEU A 54 5.77 4.85 -11.71
N ALA A 55 5.22 3.63 -11.71
CA ALA A 55 5.29 2.70 -12.83
C ALA A 55 4.52 3.23 -14.05
N GLU A 56 3.33 3.80 -13.84
CA GLU A 56 2.58 4.47 -14.91
C GLU A 56 3.35 5.63 -15.52
N GLN A 57 3.94 6.51 -14.70
CA GLN A 57 4.75 7.62 -15.20
C GLN A 57 5.94 7.09 -16.01
N LYS A 58 6.58 6.02 -15.57
CA LYS A 58 7.70 5.41 -16.28
C LYS A 58 7.28 4.81 -17.63
N ALA A 59 6.07 4.28 -17.74
CA ALA A 59 5.54 3.72 -18.98
C ALA A 59 5.10 4.81 -19.98
N LYS A 60 4.59 5.95 -19.48
CA LYS A 60 4.03 7.04 -20.31
C LYS A 60 5.09 8.05 -20.76
N LEU A 61 6.05 8.37 -19.91
CA LEU A 61 7.03 9.42 -20.15
C LEU A 61 8.24 8.90 -20.93
N THR A 62 8.88 9.79 -21.69
CA THR A 62 10.21 9.51 -22.23
C THR A 62 11.23 9.35 -21.10
N LYS A 63 12.37 8.72 -21.41
CA LYS A 63 13.46 8.54 -20.44
C LYS A 63 13.93 9.87 -19.81
N GLN A 64 13.93 10.95 -20.60
CA GLN A 64 14.37 12.27 -20.13
C GLN A 64 13.33 12.89 -19.20
N GLU A 65 12.06 12.93 -19.61
CA GLU A 65 10.96 13.47 -18.79
C GLU A 65 10.82 12.71 -17.48
N TYR A 66 10.95 11.37 -17.51
CA TYR A 66 10.92 10.57 -16.29
C TYR A 66 12.09 10.89 -15.36
N LYS A 67 13.30 11.13 -15.89
CA LYS A 67 14.45 11.54 -15.07
C LYS A 67 14.25 12.92 -14.44
N GLU A 68 13.68 13.86 -15.20
CA GLU A 68 13.37 15.20 -14.71
C GLU A 68 12.30 15.16 -13.61
N LEU A 69 11.26 14.34 -13.78
CA LEU A 69 10.24 14.08 -12.76
C LEU A 69 10.86 13.55 -11.46
N LEU A 70 11.71 12.53 -11.55
CA LEU A 70 12.39 11.95 -10.40
C LEU A 70 13.26 12.98 -9.66
N ARG A 71 14.00 13.82 -10.42
CA ARG A 71 14.82 14.89 -9.84
C ARG A 71 13.96 15.93 -9.13
N LYS A 72 12.82 16.32 -9.71
CA LYS A 72 11.88 17.29 -9.12
C LYS A 72 11.39 16.86 -7.73
N TYR A 73 11.20 15.56 -7.51
CA TYR A 73 10.74 15.01 -6.24
C TYR A 73 11.85 14.39 -5.38
N ASN A 74 13.13 14.52 -5.76
CA ASN A 74 14.27 13.92 -5.07
C ASN A 74 14.19 12.37 -4.93
N TRP A 75 13.65 11.68 -5.93
CA TRP A 75 13.35 10.24 -5.90
C TRP A 75 14.36 9.36 -6.65
N GLU A 76 15.50 9.91 -7.05
CA GLU A 76 16.46 9.19 -7.89
C GLU A 76 17.02 7.91 -7.22
N GLY A 77 17.13 7.90 -5.88
CA GLY A 77 17.58 6.75 -5.09
C GLY A 77 16.48 5.74 -4.74
N GLU A 78 15.24 6.18 -4.57
CA GLU A 78 14.14 5.33 -4.05
C GLU A 78 13.31 4.65 -5.14
N LYS A 79 13.39 5.13 -6.38
CA LYS A 79 12.56 4.64 -7.50
C LYS A 79 12.65 3.13 -7.71
N LYS A 80 13.83 2.53 -7.52
CA LYS A 80 14.05 1.12 -7.87
C LYS A 80 13.26 0.20 -6.94
N ALA A 81 13.21 0.52 -5.65
CA ALA A 81 12.48 -0.26 -4.67
C ALA A 81 10.96 -0.15 -4.91
N HIS A 82 10.46 1.06 -5.15
CA HIS A 82 9.04 1.30 -5.43
C HIS A 82 8.58 0.67 -6.75
N LEU A 83 9.39 0.70 -7.81
CA LEU A 83 9.04 0.00 -9.05
C LEU A 83 8.97 -1.52 -8.87
N LYS A 84 9.81 -2.09 -7.98
CA LYS A 84 9.71 -3.52 -7.64
C LYS A 84 8.45 -3.84 -6.82
N ILE A 85 7.96 -2.89 -6.01
CA ILE A 85 6.68 -3.04 -5.31
C ILE A 85 5.55 -3.18 -6.33
N ASP A 86 5.52 -2.31 -7.34
CA ASP A 86 4.51 -2.41 -8.42
C ASP A 86 4.66 -3.71 -9.23
N GLU A 87 5.89 -4.10 -9.59
CA GLU A 87 6.15 -5.38 -10.27
C GLU A 87 5.62 -6.59 -9.49
N ALA A 88 5.78 -6.59 -8.17
CA ALA A 88 5.36 -7.70 -7.31
C ALA A 88 3.86 -7.68 -6.98
N PHE A 89 3.27 -6.49 -6.80
CA PHE A 89 1.96 -6.32 -6.19
C PHE A 89 0.96 -5.51 -7.00
N GLY A 90 1.31 -5.05 -8.21
CA GLY A 90 0.43 -4.22 -9.05
C GLY A 90 -0.86 -4.89 -9.51
N THR A 91 -0.99 -6.21 -9.30
CA THR A 91 -2.24 -6.97 -9.55
C THR A 91 -3.22 -6.93 -8.38
N PHE A 92 -2.80 -6.45 -7.20
CA PHE A 92 -3.64 -6.31 -6.03
C PHE A 92 -4.21 -4.89 -5.96
N ALA A 93 -5.47 -4.76 -5.55
CA ALA A 93 -5.97 -3.48 -5.10
C ALA A 93 -5.27 -3.08 -3.79
N PRO A 94 -4.83 -1.81 -3.62
CA PRO A 94 -4.03 -1.40 -2.46
C PRO A 94 -4.62 -1.78 -1.10
N TYR A 95 -5.96 -1.72 -0.94
CA TYR A 95 -6.62 -2.07 0.32
C TYR A 95 -6.51 -3.56 0.67
N GLN A 96 -6.34 -4.45 -0.32
CA GLN A 96 -6.21 -5.90 -0.08
C GLN A 96 -4.93 -6.24 0.68
N LEU A 97 -3.92 -5.39 0.57
CA LEU A 97 -2.63 -5.56 1.24
C LEU A 97 -2.45 -4.60 2.42
N ALA A 98 -3.47 -3.81 2.77
CA ALA A 98 -3.36 -2.77 3.80
C ALA A 98 -2.85 -3.31 5.14
N GLN A 99 -3.18 -4.55 5.48
CA GLN A 99 -2.79 -5.22 6.73
C GLN A 99 -1.38 -5.83 6.71
N ILE A 100 -0.64 -5.68 5.62
CA ILE A 100 0.77 -6.09 5.54
C ILE A 100 1.63 -4.88 5.88
N GLU A 101 2.62 -5.09 6.73
CA GLU A 101 3.58 -4.03 7.04
C GLU A 101 4.37 -3.59 5.80
N PRO A 102 4.63 -2.28 5.62
CA PRO A 102 5.42 -1.77 4.50
C PRO A 102 6.76 -2.47 4.31
N ARG A 103 7.47 -2.72 5.41
CA ARG A 103 8.78 -3.39 5.38
C ARG A 103 8.68 -4.79 4.77
N THR A 104 7.63 -5.53 5.08
CA THR A 104 7.38 -6.86 4.55
C THR A 104 7.15 -6.83 3.04
N LEU A 105 6.38 -5.85 2.53
CA LEU A 105 6.23 -5.66 1.09
C LEU A 105 7.57 -5.40 0.40
N PHE A 106 8.40 -4.52 0.96
CA PHE A 106 9.73 -4.28 0.40
C PHE A 106 10.61 -5.53 0.42
N VAL A 107 10.61 -6.30 1.52
CA VAL A 107 11.37 -7.56 1.58
C VAL A 107 10.92 -8.53 0.49
N ILE A 108 9.62 -8.72 0.31
CA ILE A 108 9.05 -9.61 -0.71
C ILE A 108 9.42 -9.10 -2.11
N ALA A 109 9.13 -7.84 -2.41
CA ALA A 109 9.37 -7.23 -3.73
C ALA A 109 10.85 -7.22 -4.12
N LEU A 110 11.74 -6.91 -3.17
CA LEU A 110 13.18 -6.93 -3.43
C LEU A 110 13.70 -8.34 -3.71
N ASN A 111 13.03 -9.37 -3.20
CA ASN A 111 13.37 -10.79 -3.32
C ASN A 111 12.32 -11.59 -4.12
N LEU A 112 11.73 -10.98 -5.16
CA LEU A 112 10.59 -11.50 -5.92
C LEU A 112 10.68 -13.00 -6.25
N LYS A 113 11.81 -13.46 -6.81
CA LYS A 113 12.02 -14.87 -7.18
C LYS A 113 11.85 -15.83 -6.00
N LYS A 114 12.32 -15.45 -4.80
CA LYS A 114 12.23 -16.28 -3.59
C LYS A 114 10.78 -16.37 -3.08
N TYR A 115 10.02 -15.28 -3.20
CA TYR A 115 8.68 -15.16 -2.63
C TYR A 115 7.56 -15.26 -3.67
N GLN A 116 7.86 -15.61 -4.92
CA GLN A 116 6.86 -15.71 -5.99
C GLN A 116 5.69 -16.63 -5.62
N SER A 117 5.99 -17.79 -5.01
CA SER A 117 4.94 -18.71 -4.54
C SER A 117 4.04 -18.08 -3.47
N VAL A 118 4.61 -17.27 -2.57
CA VAL A 118 3.84 -16.54 -1.55
C VAL A 118 2.89 -15.54 -2.21
N ILE A 119 3.37 -14.78 -3.20
CA ILE A 119 2.54 -13.81 -3.95
C ILE A 119 1.41 -14.51 -4.68
N THR A 120 1.67 -15.65 -5.34
CA THR A 120 0.63 -16.44 -6.00
C THR A 120 -0.38 -16.99 -5.00
N GLN A 121 0.05 -17.44 -3.82
CA GLN A 121 -0.86 -17.87 -2.76
C GLN A 121 -1.71 -16.71 -2.22
N MET A 122 -1.15 -15.50 -2.08
CA MET A 122 -1.90 -14.32 -1.64
C MET A 122 -3.10 -14.02 -2.54
N GLN A 123 -2.99 -14.25 -3.85
CA GLN A 123 -4.08 -14.00 -4.81
C GLN A 123 -5.30 -14.92 -4.61
N THR A 124 -5.15 -16.05 -3.91
CA THR A 124 -6.26 -16.98 -3.65
C THR A 124 -6.96 -16.72 -2.32
N LEU A 125 -6.41 -15.84 -1.49
CA LEU A 125 -6.94 -15.56 -0.16
C LEU A 125 -8.05 -14.50 -0.20
N PRO A 126 -9.18 -14.71 0.50
CA PRO A 126 -10.24 -13.71 0.61
C PRO A 126 -9.81 -12.51 1.47
N ILE A 127 -8.91 -12.73 2.42
CA ILE A 127 -8.32 -11.70 3.30
C ILE A 127 -6.83 -12.02 3.47
N ILE A 128 -5.98 -11.03 3.25
CA ILE A 128 -4.52 -11.15 3.34
C ILE A 128 -4.05 -10.45 4.62
N THR A 129 -3.60 -11.24 5.60
CA THR A 129 -3.11 -10.75 6.90
C THR A 129 -1.72 -11.32 7.20
N LEU A 130 -0.94 -10.59 8.00
CA LEU A 130 0.43 -10.95 8.37
C LEU A 130 0.53 -12.35 9.03
N THR A 131 -0.49 -12.76 9.78
CA THR A 131 -0.52 -13.99 10.60
C THR A 131 -0.47 -15.29 9.78
N ARG A 132 -0.69 -15.24 8.47
CA ARG A 132 -0.66 -16.43 7.59
C ARG A 132 0.65 -16.66 6.86
N PHE A 133 1.65 -15.79 7.01
CA PHE A 133 2.93 -15.86 6.28
C PHE A 133 4.14 -16.16 7.19
N VAL A 134 3.96 -16.98 8.22
CA VAL A 134 5.08 -17.53 8.98
C VAL A 134 5.81 -18.52 8.07
N VAL A 135 6.95 -18.08 7.55
CA VAL A 135 7.97 -18.92 6.89
C VAL A 135 9.02 -19.28 7.92
#